data_AF-A0A923EB18-F1
#
_entry.id   AF-A0A923EB18-F1
#
_cell.length_a   1.000
_cell.length_b   1.000
_cell.length_c   1.000
_cell.angle_alpha   90.00
_cell.angle_beta   90.00
_cell.angle_gamma   90.00
#
_symmetry.space_group_name_H-M   'P 1'
#
loop_
_entity.id
_entity.type
_entity.pdbx_description
1 polymer ?
#
loop_
_entity_poly.entity_id
_entity_poly.type
_entity_poly.pdbx_seq_one_letter_code
_entity_poly.pdbx_strand_id
1 'polypeptide(L)' 'MKKSFLLSCVGMDECVFSEKEIEEYNSLIDIEKEIEYTRELLNEVSCDIDDYEKSKQILEVSQYMDKLLNKYNNISMEKK' A
#
# COMPACT_ATOMS: atom_id res chain seq x y z
N MET A 1 24.23 0.52 -5.63
CA MET A 1 23.56 1.75 -6.09
C MET A 1 22.10 1.65 -5.69
N LYS A 2 21.64 2.44 -4.72
CA LYS A 2 20.23 2.53 -4.32
C LYS A 2 19.60 3.69 -5.09
N LYS A 3 18.84 3.37 -6.13
CA LYS A 3 17.91 4.30 -6.79
C LYS A 3 16.74 3.49 -7.31
N SER A 4 15.57 3.72 -6.76
CA SER A 4 14.36 3.81 -7.58
C SER A 4 13.46 4.85 -6.95
N PHE A 5 13.69 6.08 -7.39
CA PHE A 5 12.71 7.15 -7.34
C PHE A 5 11.45 6.69 -8.06
N LEU A 6 10.30 7.13 -7.51
CA LEU A 6 9.00 7.21 -8.15
C LEU A 6 9.13 7.37 -9.68
N LEU A 7 8.96 6.27 -10.40
CA LEU A 7 8.87 6.30 -11.85
C LEU A 7 7.40 6.21 -12.20
N SER A 8 6.82 7.40 -12.41
CA SER A 8 5.81 7.68 -13.45
C SER A 8 4.73 6.61 -13.66
N CYS A 9 3.52 6.87 -13.17
CA CYS A 9 2.31 6.31 -13.78
C CYS A 9 1.29 7.41 -14.10
N VAL A 10 1.67 8.29 -15.02
CA VAL A 10 0.70 8.81 -16.01
C VAL A 10 0.55 7.69 -17.03
N GLY A 11 -0.47 6.85 -16.85
CA GLY A 11 -0.67 5.65 -17.64
C GLY A 11 -1.49 4.64 -16.86
N MET A 12 -2.80 4.85 -16.82
CA MET A 12 -3.77 3.80 -16.53
C MET A 12 -3.67 2.76 -17.64
N ASP A 13 -2.77 1.79 -17.53
CA ASP A 13 -2.82 0.52 -18.24
C ASP A 13 -1.90 -0.45 -17.50
N GLU A 14 -2.47 -1.60 -17.10
CA GLU A 14 -1.84 -2.69 -16.34
C GLU A 14 -1.34 -2.29 -14.92
N CYS A 15 -2.26 -2.28 -13.95
CA CYS A 15 -1.93 -2.22 -12.53
C CYS A 15 -1.10 -3.45 -12.11
N VAL A 16 0.22 -3.30 -12.22
CA VAL A 16 1.26 -4.16 -11.64
C VAL A 16 1.22 -4.00 -10.12
N PHE A 17 0.19 -4.55 -9.46
CA PHE A 17 0.23 -4.92 -8.05
C PHE A 17 0.76 -6.36 -7.94
N SER A 18 1.94 -6.61 -8.53
CA SER A 18 2.68 -7.84 -8.25
C SER A 18 3.12 -7.75 -6.79
N GLU A 19 2.44 -8.50 -5.92
CA GLU A 19 2.80 -8.80 -4.52
C GLU A 19 3.91 -7.90 -3.98
N LYS A 20 3.59 -6.63 -3.66
CA LYS A 20 4.56 -5.72 -3.08
C LYS A 20 4.95 -6.32 -1.73
N GLU A 21 6.12 -6.95 -1.66
CA GLU A 21 6.69 -7.42 -0.40
C GLU A 21 6.81 -6.22 0.52
N ILE A 22 6.33 -6.36 1.75
CA ILE A 22 6.42 -5.30 2.77
C ILE A 22 7.92 -5.02 2.95
N GLU A 23 8.38 -3.83 2.56
CA GLU A 23 9.74 -3.41 2.88
C GLU A 23 9.94 -3.50 4.40
N GLU A 24 11.14 -3.88 4.86
CA GLU A 24 11.44 -3.86 6.29
C GLU A 24 11.42 -2.42 6.84
N TYR A 25 10.25 -1.97 7.26
CA TYR A 25 10.08 -0.70 7.95
C TYR A 25 10.76 -0.80 9.32
N ASN A 26 11.86 -0.07 9.49
CA ASN A 26 12.59 0.04 10.76
C ASN A 26 12.17 1.28 11.58
N SER A 27 11.33 2.15 11.00
CA SER A 27 10.89 3.41 11.57
C SER A 27 9.37 3.50 11.51
N LEU A 28 8.75 3.96 12.61
CA LEU A 28 7.30 4.23 12.68
C LEU A 28 6.87 5.28 11.65
N ILE A 29 7.72 6.28 11.39
CA ILE A 29 7.41 7.38 10.47
C ILE A 29 7.25 6.88 9.03
N ASP A 30 8.07 5.90 8.63
CA ASP A 30 8.06 5.41 7.25
C ASP A 30 6.83 4.55 6.97
N ILE A 31 6.42 3.75 7.96
CA ILE A 31 5.21 2.93 7.85
C ILE A 31 3.93 3.77 7.98
N GLU A 32 3.93 4.85 8.77
CA GLU A 32 2.80 5.80 8.83
C GLU A 32 2.57 6.49 7.48
N LYS A 33 3.63 6.86 6.78
CA LYS A 33 3.53 7.43 5.43
C LYS A 33 2.97 6.44 4.42
N GLU A 34 3.42 5.18 4.47
CA GLU A 34 2.90 4.14 3.57
C GLU A 34 1.42 3.82 3.87
N ILE A 35 1.02 3.82 5.15
CA ILE A 35 -0.39 3.66 5.55
C ILE A 35 -1.24 4.79 4.95
N GLU A 36 -0.81 6.04 5.07
CA GLU A 36 -1.59 7.16 4.53
C GLU A 36 -1.69 7.10 3.00
N TYR A 37 -0.60 6.75 2.31
CA TYR A 37 -0.63 6.54 0.85
C TYR A 37 -1.60 5.41 0.45
N THR A 38 -1.57 4.30 1.17
CA THR A 38 -2.46 3.16 0.91
C THR A 38 -3.92 3.52 1.16
N ARG A 39 -4.18 4.40 2.14
CA ARG A 39 -5.52 4.92 2.43
C ARG A 39 -6.05 5.81 1.30
N GLU A 40 -5.21 6.69 0.75
CA GLU A 40 -5.57 7.50 -0.42
C GLU A 40 -5.89 6.61 -1.62
N LEU A 41 -5.06 5.59 -1.87
CA LEU A 41 -5.29 4.63 -2.95
C LEU A 41 -6.61 3.88 -2.79
N LEU A 42 -6.94 3.41 -1.58
CA LEU A 42 -8.23 2.77 -1.30
C LEU A 42 -9.40 3.67 -1.64
N ASN A 43 -9.31 4.95 -1.28
CA ASN A 43 -10.37 5.91 -1.60
C ASN A 43 -10.54 6.05 -3.12
N GLU A 44 -9.45 6.12 -3.88
CA GLU A 44 -9.49 6.22 -5.35
C GLU A 44 -10.10 4.98 -6.01
N VAL A 45 -9.70 3.77 -5.59
CA VAL A 45 -10.24 2.53 -6.18
C VAL A 45 -11.67 2.23 -5.74
N SER A 46 -12.10 2.76 -4.58
CA SER A 46 -13.46 2.58 -4.05
C SER A 46 -14.55 3.40 -4.75
N CYS A 47 -14.19 4.34 -5.63
CA CYS A 47 -15.16 5.22 -6.27
C CYS A 47 -16.08 4.54 -7.30
N ASP A 48 -15.70 3.40 -7.90
CA ASP A 48 -16.55 2.65 -8.86
C ASP A 48 -16.56 1.14 -8.55
N ILE A 49 -17.33 0.74 -7.54
CA ILE A 49 -17.41 -0.66 -7.04
C ILE A 49 -18.10 -1.62 -8.03
N ASP A 50 -18.85 -1.12 -9.00
CA ASP A 50 -19.56 -1.94 -9.99
C ASP A 50 -18.64 -2.57 -11.06
N ASP A 51 -17.34 -2.26 -11.02
CA ASP A 51 -16.31 -2.88 -11.86
C ASP A 51 -15.63 -4.05 -11.10
N TYR A 52 -15.66 -5.23 -11.71
CA TYR A 52 -15.03 -6.44 -11.16
C TYR A 52 -13.52 -6.26 -10.94
N GLU A 53 -12.83 -5.55 -11.84
CA GLU A 53 -11.39 -5.30 -11.70
C GLU A 53 -11.11 -4.35 -10.53
N LYS A 54 -11.95 -3.31 -10.35
CA LYS A 54 -11.84 -2.43 -9.18
C LYS A 54 -12.15 -3.15 -7.88
N SER A 55 -13.13 -4.05 -7.87
CA SER A 55 -13.42 -4.91 -6.71
C SER A 55 -12.21 -5.76 -6.32
N LYS A 56 -11.48 -6.30 -7.29
CA LYS A 56 -10.23 -7.04 -7.04
C LYS A 56 -9.12 -6.13 -6.52
N GLN A 57 -8.95 -4.94 -7.08
CA GLN A 57 -7.98 -3.96 -6.61
C GLN A 57 -8.27 -3.51 -5.18
N ILE A 58 -9.54 -3.24 -4.84
CA ILE A 58 -9.96 -2.90 -3.47
C ILE A 58 -9.52 -4.02 -2.50
N LEU A 59 -9.76 -5.29 -2.85
CA LEU A 59 -9.35 -6.42 -2.02
C LEU A 59 -7.83 -6.47 -1.83
N GLU A 60 -7.05 -6.31 -2.90
CA GLU A 60 -5.58 -6.36 -2.85
C GLU A 60 -5.00 -5.22 -2.00
N VAL A 61 -5.49 -4.00 -2.19
CA VAL A 61 -5.05 -2.83 -1.40
C VAL A 61 -5.51 -2.97 0.05
N SER A 62 -6.70 -3.54 0.33
CA SER A 62 -7.16 -3.78 1.70
C SER A 62 -6.26 -4.79 2.43
N GLN A 63 -5.90 -5.89 1.76
CA GLN A 63 -4.96 -6.88 2.32
C GLN A 63 -3.57 -6.27 2.56
N TYR A 64 -3.14 -5.35 1.71
CA TYR A 64 -1.89 -4.62 1.91
C TYR A 64 -1.97 -3.67 3.12
N MET A 65 -3.09 -2.96 3.30
CA MET A 65 -3.33 -2.14 4.50
C MET A 65 -3.25 -2.97 5.79
N ASP A 66 -3.89 -4.15 5.83
CA ASP A 66 -3.85 -5.04 6.99
C ASP A 66 -2.41 -5.45 7.35
N LYS A 67 -1.60 -5.74 6.33
CA LYS A 67 -0.17 -6.06 6.46
C LYS A 67 0.62 -4.89 7.06
N LEU A 68 0.39 -3.66 6.59
CA LEU A 68 1.03 -2.46 7.12
C LEU A 68 0.64 -2.21 8.57
N LEU A 69 -0.65 -2.32 8.91
CA LEU A 69 -1.13 -2.13 10.28
C LEU A 69 -0.51 -3.15 11.25
N ASN A 70 -0.39 -4.41 10.82
CA ASN A 70 0.29 -5.44 11.62
C ASN A 70 1.77 -5.11 11.83
N LYS A 71 2.47 -4.66 10.79
CA LYS A 71 3.89 -4.28 10.92
C LYS A 71 4.05 -3.03 11.80
N TYR A 72 3.14 -2.06 11.72
CA TYR A 72 3.11 -0.89 12.60
C TYR A 72 2.99 -1.30 14.06
N ASN A 73 2.03 -2.18 14.36
CA ASN A 73 1.81 -2.72 15.69
C ASN A 73 3.04 -3.47 16.21
N ASN A 74 3.71 -4.26 15.38
CA ASN A 74 4.93 -4.96 15.76
C ASN A 74 6.06 -3.99 16.13
N ILE A 75 6.34 -2.99 15.27
CA ILE A 75 7.37 -1.97 15.56
C ILE A 75 7.02 -1.18 16.82
N SER A 76 5.73 -0.84 17.00
CA SER A 76 5.26 -0.11 18.18
C SER A 76 5.37 -0.94 19.46
N MET A 77 5.19 -2.26 19.40
CA MET A 77 5.32 -3.15 20.55
C MET A 77 6.79 -3.44 20.90
N GLU A 78 7.68 -3.57 19.91
CA GLU A 78 9.12 -3.75 20.14
C GLU A 78 9.81 -2.54 20.80
N LYS A 79 9.23 -1.34 20.63
CA LYS A 79 9.75 -0.10 21.25
C LYS A 79 9.20 0.20 22.64
N LYS A 80 8.33 -0.66 23.18
CA LYS A 80 7.64 -0.46 24.47
C LYS A 80 8.32 -1.22 25.59
#